data_AF-A0A950XNL5-F1
#
_entry.id   AF-A0A950XNL5-F1
#
_cell.length_a   1.000
_cell.length_b   1.000
_cell.length_c   1.000
_cell.angle_alpha   90.00
_cell.angle_beta   90.00
_cell.angle_gamma   90.00
#
_symmetry.space_group_name_H-M   'P 1'
#
loop_
_entity.id
_entity.type
_entity.pdbx_description
1 polymer ?
#
loop_
_entity_poly.entity_id
_entity_poly.type
_entity_poly.pdbx_seq_one_letter_code
_entity_poly.pdbx_strand_id
1 'polypeptide(L)'
;MTETVIQHVLRRFNEIGVDDVFGVAGDYAFPVNDAIVDHPAISWIGCCNELNAAYAADGYARMRGVGAVCTTYGVGELAAMSAIAGSYAEHVVVFHLVGT
;
A
#
# COMPACT_ATOMS: atom_id res chain seq x y z
N MET A 1 -11.55 -6.23 22.16
CA MET A 1 -10.47 -6.91 21.41
C MET A 1 -9.29 -5.96 21.33
N THR A 2 -8.08 -6.48 21.43
CA THR A 2 -6.86 -5.69 21.28
C THR A 2 -6.62 -5.40 19.80
N GLU A 3 -6.39 -4.13 19.43
CA GLU A 3 -6.05 -3.71 18.06
C GLU A 3 -4.71 -4.34 17.65
N THR A 4 -4.63 -4.94 16.45
CA THR A 4 -3.36 -5.44 15.91
C THR A 4 -2.51 -4.29 15.35
N VAL A 5 -1.21 -4.53 15.15
CA VAL A 5 -0.30 -3.53 14.55
C VAL A 5 -0.82 -3.07 13.19
N ILE A 6 -1.26 -3.99 12.34
CA ILE A 6 -1.74 -3.62 11.00
C ILE A 6 -3.07 -2.87 11.06
N GLN A 7 -4.01 -3.25 11.95
CA GLN A 7 -5.25 -2.51 12.14
C GLN A 7 -4.99 -1.07 12.58
N HIS A 8 -4.00 -0.86 13.44
CA HIS A 8 -3.57 0.48 13.84
C HIS A 8 -3.08 1.30 12.65
N VAL A 9 -2.21 0.72 11.81
CA VAL A 9 -1.66 1.37 10.62
C VAL A 9 -2.78 1.73 9.64
N LEU A 10 -3.69 0.81 9.35
CA LEU A 10 -4.82 1.04 8.45
C LEU A 10 -5.75 2.13 8.97
N ARG A 11 -6.07 2.14 10.26
CA ARG A 11 -6.85 3.23 10.86
C ARG A 11 -6.15 4.59 10.64
N ARG A 12 -4.83 4.67 10.83
CA ARG A 12 -4.06 5.90 10.57
C ARG A 12 -4.04 6.29 9.10
N PHE A 13 -3.95 5.31 8.19
CA PHE A 13 -4.04 5.53 6.74
C PHE A 13 -5.38 6.16 6.36
N ASN A 14 -6.48 5.62 6.86
CA ASN A 14 -7.80 6.18 6.60
C ASN A 14 -7.97 7.59 7.20
N GLU A 15 -7.45 7.85 8.41
CA GLU A 15 -7.46 9.19 9.03
C GLU A 15 -6.74 10.26 8.20
N ILE A 16 -5.73 9.88 7.40
CA ILE A 16 -5.00 10.78 6.51
C ILE A 16 -5.51 10.76 5.06
N GLY A 17 -6.59 10.03 4.77
CA GLY A 17 -7.29 10.05 3.49
C GLY A 17 -6.90 8.95 2.48
N VAL A 18 -6.20 7.90 2.93
CA VAL A 18 -5.98 6.69 2.12
C VAL A 18 -7.22 5.79 2.24
N ASP A 19 -7.97 5.69 1.15
CA ASP A 19 -9.15 4.82 1.05
C ASP A 19 -8.89 3.59 0.16
N ASP A 20 -7.79 3.58 -0.59
CA ASP A 20 -7.40 2.48 -1.49
C ASP A 20 -5.92 2.12 -1.27
N VAL A 21 -5.64 0.83 -1.11
CA VAL A 21 -4.27 0.30 -1.02
C VAL A 21 -4.02 -0.62 -2.22
N PHE A 22 -3.03 -0.25 -3.04
CA PHE A 22 -2.67 -0.99 -4.25
C PHE A 22 -1.68 -2.11 -3.93
N GLY A 23 -1.67 -3.20 -4.70
CA GLY A 23 -0.65 -4.22 -4.49
C GLY A 23 -0.81 -5.48 -5.33
N VAL A 24 0.09 -6.42 -5.07
CA VAL A 24 0.04 -7.80 -5.56
C VAL A 24 0.06 -8.70 -4.34
N ALA A 25 -0.86 -9.67 -4.30
CA ALA A 25 -0.95 -10.60 -3.18
C ALA A 25 0.28 -11.52 -3.15
N GLY A 26 0.83 -11.74 -1.95
CA GLY A 26 1.92 -12.69 -1.71
C GLY A 26 1.93 -13.16 -0.26
N ASP A 27 2.51 -14.33 -0.01
CA ASP A 27 2.44 -15.06 1.26
C ASP A 27 2.81 -14.23 2.50
N TYR A 28 3.90 -13.46 2.44
CA TYR A 28 4.30 -12.57 3.55
C TYR A 28 3.36 -11.37 3.71
N ALA A 29 2.64 -10.97 2.67
CA ALA A 29 1.69 -9.86 2.71
C ALA A 29 0.26 -10.29 3.11
N PHE A 30 -0.09 -11.58 3.07
CA PHE A 30 -1.46 -12.05 3.32
C PHE A 30 -2.09 -11.52 4.62
N PRO A 31 -1.40 -11.50 5.78
CA PRO A 31 -1.99 -10.92 6.99
C PRO A 31 -2.31 -9.42 6.85
N VAL A 32 -1.56 -8.70 6.03
CA VAL A 32 -1.82 -7.30 5.69
C VAL A 32 -2.99 -7.18 4.72
N ASN A 33 -3.01 -8.02 3.67
CA ASN A 33 -4.11 -8.05 2.69
C ASN A 33 -5.44 -8.36 3.37
N ASP A 34 -5.49 -9.37 4.23
CA ASP A 34 -6.68 -9.76 4.99
C ASP A 34 -7.15 -8.60 5.88
N ALA A 35 -6.24 -7.94 6.59
CA ALA A 35 -6.57 -6.79 7.41
C ALA A 35 -7.11 -5.59 6.60
N ILE A 36 -6.63 -5.38 5.37
CA ILE A 36 -7.16 -4.35 4.46
C ILE A 36 -8.58 -4.72 4.02
N VAL A 37 -8.79 -5.97 3.59
CA VAL A 37 -10.10 -6.46 3.12
C VAL A 37 -11.16 -6.39 4.22
N ASP A 38 -10.76 -6.65 5.47
CA ASP A 38 -11.65 -6.56 6.64
C ASP A 38 -11.90 -5.11 7.11
N HIS A 39 -11.15 -4.13 6.61
CA HIS A 39 -11.28 -2.73 7.04
C HIS A 39 -12.52 -2.08 6.39
N PRO A 40 -13.40 -1.41 7.17
CA PRO A 40 -14.70 -0.95 6.65
C PRO A 40 -14.62 0.23 5.66
N ALA A 41 -13.48 0.92 5.60
CA ALA A 41 -13.30 2.15 4.83
C ALA A 41 -12.10 2.14 3.88
N ILE A 42 -11.35 1.03 3.80
CA ILE A 42 -10.19 0.93 2.90
C ILE A 42 -10.42 -0.26 1.97
N SER A 43 -10.16 -0.07 0.69
CA SER A 43 -10.27 -1.13 -0.32
C SER A 43 -8.89 -1.66 -0.70
N TRP A 44 -8.79 -2.98 -0.88
CA TRP A 44 -7.61 -3.59 -1.48
C TRP A 44 -7.74 -3.61 -3.00
N ILE A 45 -6.79 -2.99 -3.70
CA ILE A 45 -6.79 -2.85 -5.16
C ILE A 45 -5.69 -3.73 -5.78
N GLY A 46 -6.09 -4.87 -6.31
CA GLY A 46 -5.18 -5.81 -6.98
C GLY A 46 -4.62 -5.25 -8.30
N CYS A 47 -3.30 -5.36 -8.48
CA CYS A 47 -2.57 -4.93 -9.67
C CYS A 47 -1.87 -6.11 -10.35
N CYS A 48 -1.43 -5.92 -11.60
CA CYS A 48 -0.79 -6.99 -12.38
C CYS A 48 0.65 -7.30 -11.94
N ASN A 49 1.38 -6.31 -11.41
CA ASN A 49 2.73 -6.42 -10.86
C ASN A 49 2.98 -5.23 -9.90
N GLU A 50 4.05 -5.32 -9.11
CA GLU A 50 4.36 -4.40 -8.03
C GLU A 50 4.84 -3.03 -8.54
N LEU A 51 5.52 -2.99 -9.69
CA LEU A 51 5.91 -1.73 -10.34
C LEU A 51 4.67 -0.91 -10.72
N ASN A 52 3.70 -1.56 -11.35
CA ASN A 52 2.45 -0.93 -11.74
C ASN A 52 1.60 -0.57 -10.52
N ALA A 53 1.61 -1.40 -9.47
CA ALA A 53 0.92 -1.11 -8.21
C ALA A 53 1.46 0.17 -7.56
N ALA A 54 2.78 0.31 -7.50
CA ALA A 54 3.43 1.49 -6.93
C ALA A 54 3.17 2.76 -7.77
N TYR A 55 3.17 2.67 -9.11
CA TYR A 55 2.77 3.82 -9.95
C TYR A 55 1.27 4.13 -9.87
N ALA A 56 0.41 3.14 -9.64
CA ALA A 56 -1.00 3.38 -9.36
C ALA A 56 -1.17 4.15 -8.03
N ALA A 57 -0.41 3.77 -7.00
CA ALA A 57 -0.37 4.49 -5.72
C ALA A 57 0.20 5.92 -5.86
N ASP A 58 1.23 6.13 -6.69
CA ASP A 58 1.75 7.48 -7.03
C ASP A 58 0.67 8.33 -7.72
N GLY A 59 0.03 7.80 -8.76
CA GLY A 59 -1.06 8.48 -9.46
C GLY A 59 -2.23 8.82 -8.53
N TYR A 60 -2.60 7.89 -7.65
CA TYR A 60 -3.61 8.10 -6.61
C TYR A 60 -3.20 9.23 -5.65
N ALA A 61 -1.96 9.20 -5.16
CA ALA A 61 -1.42 10.22 -4.25
C ALA A 61 -1.39 11.61 -4.88
N ARG A 62 -1.13 11.74 -6.18
CA ARG A 62 -1.22 13.04 -6.89
C ARG A 62 -2.63 13.62 -6.90
N MET A 63 -3.66 12.78 -6.90
CA MET A 63 -5.06 13.21 -6.89
C MET A 63 -5.60 13.42 -5.48
N ARG A 64 -5.12 12.64 -4.50
CA ARG A 64 -5.68 12.53 -3.15
C ARG A 64 -4.79 13.13 -2.06
N GLY A 65 -3.56 13.48 -2.39
CA GLY A 65 -2.53 13.99 -1.47
C GLY A 65 -1.66 12.90 -0.83
N VAL A 66 -2.14 11.65 -0.77
CA VAL A 66 -1.44 10.50 -0.19
C VAL A 66 -1.87 9.20 -0.86
N GLY A 67 -0.97 8.24 -1.01
CA GLY A 67 -1.25 6.92 -1.53
C GLY A 67 -0.51 5.83 -0.76
N ALA A 68 -0.92 4.58 -0.94
CA ALA A 68 -0.31 3.43 -0.30
C ALA A 68 -0.21 2.24 -1.25
N VAL A 69 0.92 1.53 -1.17
CA VAL A 69 1.14 0.26 -1.86
C VAL A 69 1.56 -0.81 -0.85
N CYS A 70 1.07 -2.03 -1.04
CA CYS A 70 1.43 -3.20 -0.25
C CYS A 70 2.08 -4.28 -1.14
N THR A 71 3.22 -4.82 -0.70
CA THR A 71 3.95 -5.87 -1.42
C THR A 71 4.43 -6.98 -0.48
N THR A 72 4.66 -8.17 -1.04
CA THR A 72 5.36 -9.26 -0.34
C THR A 72 6.86 -8.98 -0.21
N TYR A 73 7.51 -9.66 0.73
CA TYR A 73 8.94 -9.57 1.02
C TYR A 73 9.84 -10.09 -0.12
N GLY A 74 11.03 -9.52 -0.24
CA GLY A 74 12.06 -9.83 -1.22
C GLY A 74 11.69 -9.35 -2.62
N VAL A 75 10.83 -10.11 -3.31
CA VAL A 75 10.57 -9.88 -4.73
C VAL A 75 9.66 -8.69 -4.98
N GLY A 76 8.72 -8.43 -4.06
CA GLY A 76 7.69 -7.43 -4.26
C GLY A 76 8.21 -6.01 -4.05
N GLU A 77 8.90 -5.75 -2.94
CA GLU A 77 9.43 -4.42 -2.64
C GLU A 77 10.56 -4.01 -3.60
N LEU A 78 11.41 -4.96 -4.02
CA LEU A 78 12.46 -4.69 -5.00
C LEU A 78 11.86 -4.35 -6.37
N ALA A 79 10.76 -5.00 -6.78
CA ALA A 79 10.05 -4.69 -8.02
C ALA A 79 9.34 -3.32 -7.98
N ALA A 80 8.79 -2.92 -6.82
CA ALA A 80 8.17 -1.61 -6.62
C ALA A 80 9.18 -0.45 -6.51
N MET A 81 10.43 -0.73 -6.17
CA MET A 81 11.43 0.26 -5.73
C MET A 81 11.64 1.40 -6.74
N SER A 82 11.65 1.13 -8.04
CA SER A 82 11.81 2.17 -9.07
C SER A 82 10.68 3.21 -9.04
N ALA A 83 9.43 2.79 -8.80
CA ALA A 83 8.28 3.69 -8.71
C ALA A 83 8.26 4.47 -7.39
N ILE A 84 8.69 3.85 -6.28
CA ILE A 84 8.87 4.55 -5.00
C ILE A 84 9.95 5.63 -5.12
N ALA A 85 11.08 5.32 -5.75
CA ALA A 85 12.12 6.30 -6.03
C ALA A 85 11.61 7.45 -6.93
N GLY A 86 10.78 7.13 -7.93
CA GLY A 86 10.11 8.13 -8.76
C GLY A 86 9.16 9.03 -7.96
N SER A 87 8.35 8.45 -7.07
CA SER A 87 7.45 9.19 -6.18
C SER A 87 8.24 10.15 -5.27
N TYR A 88 9.37 9.68 -4.73
CA TYR A 88 10.27 10.49 -3.92
C TYR A 88 10.85 11.69 -4.72
N ALA A 89 11.33 11.45 -5.95
CA ALA A 89 11.87 12.50 -6.80
C ALA A 89 10.83 13.60 -7.12
N GLU A 90 9.56 13.20 -7.24
CA GLU A 90 8.43 14.07 -7.56
C GLU A 90 7.72 14.64 -6.32
N HIS A 91 8.26 14.39 -5.13
CA HIS A 91 7.69 14.84 -3.84
C HIS A 91 6.24 14.36 -3.63
N VAL A 92 5.92 13.16 -4.10
CA VAL A 92 4.62 12.52 -3.93
C VAL A 92 4.64 11.61 -2.70
N VAL A 93 3.64 11.77 -1.83
CA VAL A 93 3.55 11.02 -0.57
C VAL A 93 2.97 9.63 -0.81
N VAL A 94 3.84 8.62 -0.87
CA VAL A 94 3.46 7.20 -1.00
C VAL A 94 4.00 6.40 0.18
N PHE A 95 3.12 5.69 0.89
CA PHE A 95 3.50 4.70 1.89
C PHE A 95 3.69 3.33 1.25
N HIS A 96 4.79 2.65 1.57
CA HIS A 96 5.08 1.30 1.11
C HIS A 96 5.05 0.32 2.29
N LEU A 97 4.00 -0.50 2.35
CA LEU A 97 3.85 -1.56 3.34
C LEU A 97 4.42 -2.87 2.80
N VAL A 98 5.47 -3.39 3.43
CA VAL A 98 6.09 -4.66 3.06
C VAL A 98 5.70 -5.71 4.09
N GLY A 99 5.08 -6.81 3.65
CA GLY A 99 4.85 -7.96 4.51
C GLY A 99 6.18 -8.63 4.88
N THR A 100 6.32 -9.16 6.11
CA THR A 100 7.55 -9.77 6.64
C THR A 100 7.25 -10.95 7.54
#